data_AF-A0AAN9FLM6-F1
#
_entry.id   AF-A0AAN9FLM6-F1
#
_cell.length_a   1.000
_cell.length_b   1.000
_cell.length_c   1.000
_cell.angle_alpha   90.00
_cell.angle_beta   90.00
_cell.angle_gamma   90.00
#
_symmetry.space_group_name_H-M   'P 1'
#
loop_
_entity.id
_entity.type
_entity.pdbx_description
1 polymer ?
#
loop_
_entity_poly.entity_id
_entity_poly.type
_entity_poly.pdbx_seq_one_letter_code
_entity_poly.pdbx_strand_id
1 'polypeptide(L)'
;MCFAIAIVAIFEIQLCMSDISRQSFPKGFVFGTASSSFQYEGAVKEDGRGPSVWDTFSHSHGKISDNSTADVAVDQYHRYEEDIQLMNDIGMDAYRFSISWSRIFPEGSGKINQAGIDHYNKLINALLAKGIQPYVTLYHWDLPQSLEDKYKGWLSPLIIVADIYKQNYKANSLWLYIVPHGIRSTMNYIKQKYGNPLTIITENGMDDPNDPRISITDALKDEKRIRYHSDYLINLLGSIIEDGCNVKGYFVWSLLDNWEWQAGYTSRFGLYFIDYKDNLKRYPKHSAEWFEKILKSTG
;
A
#
# COMPACT_ATOMS: atom_id res chain seq x y z
N MET A 1 23.66 57.90 3.15
CA MET A 1 22.74 56.75 3.08
C MET A 1 23.57 55.50 3.33
N CYS A 2 23.20 54.67 4.29
CA CYS A 2 23.83 53.37 4.52
C CYS A 2 22.97 52.29 3.87
N PHE A 3 23.55 51.47 2.99
CA PHE A 3 22.90 50.25 2.51
C PHE A 3 23.14 49.14 3.53
N ALA A 4 22.07 48.69 4.20
CA ALA A 4 22.12 47.48 5.01
C ALA A 4 21.98 46.26 4.09
N ILE A 5 23.04 45.45 3.99
CA ILE A 5 22.98 44.17 3.27
C ILE A 5 22.32 43.16 4.21
N ALA A 6 21.06 42.83 3.95
CA ALA A 6 20.36 41.76 4.65
C ALA A 6 20.89 40.40 4.16
N ILE A 7 21.81 39.80 4.91
CA ILE A 7 22.28 38.44 4.65
C ILE A 7 21.16 37.47 5.05
N VAL A 8 20.41 36.99 4.05
CA VAL A 8 19.46 35.88 4.22
C VAL A 8 20.27 34.59 4.33
N ALA A 9 20.52 34.15 5.56
CA ALA A 9 21.14 32.86 5.83
C ALA A 9 20.13 31.74 5.52
N ILE A 10 20.21 31.18 4.32
CA ILE A 10 19.48 29.96 3.97
C ILE A 10 20.17 28.80 4.71
N PHE A 11 19.58 28.39 5.83
CA PHE A 11 19.93 27.13 6.48
C PHE A 11 19.31 25.98 5.66
N GLU A 12 20.10 25.38 4.77
CA GLU A 12 19.79 24.06 4.24
C GLU A 12 19.89 23.05 5.39
N ILE A 13 18.73 22.64 5.93
CA ILE A 13 18.66 21.56 6.92
C ILE A 13 18.87 20.24 6.17
N GLN A 14 20.12 19.83 6.03
CA GLN A 14 20.50 18.60 5.36
C GLN A 14 20.21 17.38 6.26
N LEU A 15 18.92 17.04 6.41
CA LEU A 15 18.44 15.88 7.16
C LEU A 15 19.14 14.60 6.69
N CYS A 16 19.83 13.93 7.62
CA CYS A 16 20.38 12.61 7.39
C CYS A 16 19.29 11.54 7.58
N MET A 17 19.53 10.33 7.07
CA MET A 17 18.67 9.15 7.29
C MET A 17 18.48 8.80 8.79
N SER A 18 19.34 9.34 9.67
CA SER A 18 19.27 9.19 11.13
C SER A 18 18.25 10.11 11.82
N ASP A 19 17.78 11.16 11.15
CA ASP A 19 17.23 12.35 11.83
C ASP A 19 15.70 12.53 11.67
N ILE A 20 15.05 11.62 10.92
CA ILE A 20 13.62 11.69 10.63
C ILE A 20 12.79 10.90 11.64
N SER A 21 11.74 11.53 12.19
CA SER A 21 10.81 10.94 13.15
C SER A 21 9.37 11.38 12.90
N ARG A 22 8.41 10.80 13.63
CA ARG A 22 7.01 11.25 13.66
C ARG A 22 6.88 12.76 13.95
N GLN A 23 7.76 13.34 14.79
CA GLN A 23 7.74 14.76 15.14
C GLN A 23 8.36 15.68 14.08
N SER A 24 9.09 15.15 13.09
CA SER A 24 9.52 15.94 11.93
C SER A 24 8.31 16.44 11.11
N PHE A 25 7.22 15.67 11.09
CA PHE A 25 6.03 15.95 10.29
C PHE A 25 5.01 16.83 11.04
N PRO A 26 4.12 17.56 10.32
CA PRO A 26 3.10 18.39 10.95
C PRO A 26 2.18 17.58 11.88
N LYS A 27 1.76 18.20 13.00
CA LYS A 27 0.81 17.59 13.93
C LYS A 27 -0.46 17.12 13.19
N GLY A 28 -0.80 15.84 13.35
CA GLY A 28 -1.93 15.20 12.67
C GLY A 28 -1.62 14.68 11.26
N PHE A 29 -0.34 14.59 10.86
CA PHE A 29 0.07 13.83 9.70
C PHE A 29 -0.11 12.33 9.96
N VAL A 30 -0.79 11.64 9.05
CA VAL A 30 -1.18 10.23 9.18
C VAL A 30 -0.11 9.32 8.58
N PHE A 31 0.48 8.44 9.40
CA PHE A 31 1.27 7.31 8.92
C PHE A 31 0.41 6.06 8.89
N GLY A 32 0.45 5.33 7.77
CA GLY A 32 -0.31 4.11 7.62
C GLY A 32 0.34 3.10 6.71
N THR A 33 -0.37 1.99 6.52
CA THR A 33 0.02 0.95 5.58
C THR A 33 -1.18 0.58 4.69
N ALA A 34 -0.90 0.00 3.52
CA ALA A 34 -1.88 -0.28 2.48
C ALA A 34 -1.94 -1.77 2.13
N SER A 35 -3.15 -2.24 1.80
CA SER A 35 -3.43 -3.54 1.18
C SER A 35 -4.49 -3.40 0.08
N SER A 36 -4.72 -4.49 -0.65
CA SER A 36 -5.89 -4.68 -1.49
C SER A 36 -6.48 -6.07 -1.25
N SER A 37 -7.81 -6.15 -1.37
CA SER A 37 -8.64 -7.32 -1.09
C SER A 37 -8.09 -8.59 -1.72
N PHE A 38 -7.97 -8.61 -3.05
CA PHE A 38 -7.55 -9.81 -3.76
C PHE A 38 -6.09 -10.21 -3.50
N GLN A 39 -5.22 -9.26 -3.19
CA GLN A 39 -3.81 -9.55 -2.91
C GLN A 39 -3.55 -10.07 -1.48
N TYR A 40 -4.48 -9.81 -0.54
CA TYR A 40 -4.31 -10.11 0.89
C TYR A 40 -5.29 -11.15 1.46
N GLU A 41 -6.59 -11.04 1.14
CA GLU A 41 -7.64 -11.75 1.89
C GLU A 41 -7.53 -13.28 1.77
N GLY A 42 -7.42 -13.79 0.55
CA GLY A 42 -7.67 -15.20 0.26
C GLY A 42 -9.15 -15.54 0.41
N ALA A 43 -9.43 -16.76 0.91
CA ALA A 43 -10.79 -17.24 1.19
C ALA A 43 -11.76 -17.04 0.01
N VAL A 44 -11.27 -17.33 -1.21
CA VAL A 44 -11.92 -16.90 -2.46
C VAL A 44 -13.25 -17.59 -2.76
N LYS A 45 -13.48 -18.76 -2.16
CA LYS A 45 -14.67 -19.61 -2.32
C LYS A 45 -15.54 -19.66 -1.05
N GLU A 46 -15.21 -18.87 -0.04
CA GLU A 46 -15.81 -18.94 1.30
C GLU A 46 -16.89 -17.87 1.50
N ASP A 47 -17.78 -18.11 2.48
CA ASP A 47 -18.82 -17.18 2.93
C ASP A 47 -19.63 -16.53 1.79
N GLY A 48 -19.87 -17.27 0.70
CA GLY A 48 -20.70 -16.83 -0.42
C GLY A 48 -20.05 -15.79 -1.35
N ARG A 49 -18.72 -15.59 -1.30
CA ARG A 49 -18.00 -14.76 -2.28
C ARG A 49 -18.20 -15.28 -3.72
N GLY A 50 -18.49 -14.37 -4.65
CA GLY A 50 -18.44 -14.65 -6.10
C GLY A 50 -17.03 -14.51 -6.68
N PRO A 51 -16.74 -15.14 -7.83
CA PRO A 51 -15.46 -14.98 -8.51
C PRO A 51 -15.27 -13.54 -9.03
N SER A 52 -14.03 -13.06 -8.99
CA SER A 52 -13.58 -11.86 -9.71
C SER A 52 -12.84 -12.24 -10.99
N VAL A 53 -12.60 -11.24 -11.86
CA VAL A 53 -11.79 -11.41 -13.07
C VAL A 53 -10.38 -11.93 -12.78
N TRP A 54 -9.83 -11.64 -11.59
CA TRP A 54 -8.52 -12.12 -11.20
C TRP A 54 -8.52 -13.58 -10.75
N ASP A 55 -9.61 -14.10 -10.19
CA ASP A 55 -9.75 -15.54 -9.93
C ASP A 55 -9.63 -16.33 -11.23
N THR A 56 -10.38 -15.91 -12.27
CA THR A 56 -10.36 -16.54 -13.60
C THR A 56 -9.02 -16.36 -14.32
N PHE A 57 -8.41 -15.18 -14.19
CA PHE A 57 -7.13 -14.88 -14.82
C PHE A 57 -5.95 -15.63 -14.17
N SER A 58 -5.90 -15.76 -12.84
CA SER A 58 -4.80 -16.48 -12.17
C SER A 58 -4.86 -17.99 -12.39
N HIS A 59 -6.06 -18.57 -12.46
CA HIS A 59 -6.25 -19.99 -12.79
C HIS A 59 -5.93 -20.32 -14.26
N SER A 60 -5.73 -19.31 -15.12
CA SER A 60 -5.37 -19.52 -16.52
C SER A 60 -3.87 -19.78 -16.67
N HIS A 61 -3.49 -20.95 -17.22
CA HIS A 61 -2.10 -21.38 -17.34
C HIS A 61 -1.20 -20.35 -18.04
N GLY A 62 -0.03 -20.07 -17.47
CA GLY A 62 0.97 -19.13 -18.02
C GLY A 62 0.59 -17.65 -17.94
N LYS A 63 -0.46 -17.26 -17.20
CA LYS A 63 -0.83 -15.83 -17.00
C LYS A 63 -0.10 -15.14 -15.85
N ILE A 64 0.38 -15.91 -14.88
CA ILE A 64 1.08 -15.46 -13.67
C ILE A 64 2.51 -16.02 -13.72
N SER A 65 3.51 -15.22 -13.36
CA SER A 65 4.94 -15.53 -13.58
C SER A 65 5.43 -16.81 -12.92
N ASP A 66 4.86 -17.21 -11.78
CA ASP A 66 5.13 -18.46 -11.06
C ASP A 66 3.98 -19.49 -11.18
N ASN A 67 2.93 -19.20 -11.96
CA ASN A 67 1.67 -19.95 -12.05
C ASN A 67 0.91 -20.08 -10.71
N SER A 68 1.12 -19.17 -9.76
CA SER A 68 0.36 -19.12 -8.51
C SER A 68 -1.02 -18.46 -8.65
N THR A 69 -1.86 -18.61 -7.63
CA THR A 69 -3.12 -17.87 -7.45
C THR A 69 -3.20 -17.23 -6.06
N ALA A 70 -4.12 -16.28 -5.91
CA ALA A 70 -4.44 -15.65 -4.63
C ALA A 70 -5.54 -16.38 -3.83
N ASP A 71 -5.82 -17.66 -4.11
CA ASP A 71 -6.88 -18.42 -3.42
C ASP A 71 -6.77 -18.36 -1.89
N VAL A 72 -5.53 -18.34 -1.40
CA VAL A 72 -5.16 -18.19 0.01
C VAL A 72 -4.49 -16.83 0.29
N ALA A 73 -3.78 -16.25 -0.67
CA ALA A 73 -3.03 -14.99 -0.52
C ALA A 73 -2.13 -14.99 0.73
N VAL A 74 -2.39 -14.11 1.71
CA VAL A 74 -1.73 -14.12 3.03
C VAL A 74 -2.69 -14.52 4.16
N ASP A 75 -3.86 -15.06 3.80
CA ASP A 75 -4.92 -15.53 4.71
C ASP A 75 -5.45 -14.42 5.65
N GLN A 76 -5.41 -13.16 5.20
CA GLN A 76 -5.89 -12.02 6.01
C GLN A 76 -7.39 -12.12 6.31
N TYR A 77 -8.19 -12.82 5.47
CA TYR A 77 -9.60 -13.05 5.74
C TYR A 77 -9.85 -13.66 7.12
N HIS A 78 -8.95 -14.57 7.54
CA HIS A 78 -8.94 -15.20 8.86
C HIS A 78 -8.00 -14.53 9.87
N ARG A 79 -6.93 -13.88 9.42
CA ARG A 79 -5.82 -13.40 10.28
C ARG A 79 -5.74 -11.89 10.48
N TYR A 80 -6.77 -11.14 10.08
CA TYR A 80 -6.77 -9.68 10.21
C TYR A 80 -6.46 -9.19 11.65
N GLU A 81 -6.78 -9.95 12.70
CA GLU A 81 -6.46 -9.58 14.09
C GLU A 81 -4.96 -9.70 14.41
N GLU A 82 -4.24 -10.66 13.81
CA GLU A 82 -2.77 -10.75 13.86
C GLU A 82 -2.16 -9.55 13.13
N ASP A 83 -2.61 -9.29 11.90
CA ASP A 83 -2.08 -8.21 11.06
C ASP A 83 -2.32 -6.82 11.68
N ILE A 84 -3.49 -6.60 12.29
CA ILE A 84 -3.82 -5.38 13.04
C ILE A 84 -2.91 -5.20 14.27
N GLN A 85 -2.58 -6.29 14.97
CA GLN A 85 -1.64 -6.21 16.09
C GLN A 85 -0.25 -5.77 15.61
N LEU A 86 0.20 -6.23 14.44
CA LEU A 86 1.45 -5.75 13.82
C LEU A 86 1.42 -4.26 13.44
N MET A 87 0.28 -3.75 12.94
CA MET A 87 0.10 -2.32 12.67
C MET A 87 0.19 -1.48 13.95
N ASN A 88 -0.47 -1.94 15.03
CA ASN A 88 -0.38 -1.35 16.37
C ASN A 88 1.06 -1.36 16.89
N ASP A 89 1.77 -2.47 16.68
CA ASP A 89 3.12 -2.67 17.21
C ASP A 89 4.20 -1.94 16.42
N ILE A 90 3.95 -1.55 15.16
CA ILE A 90 4.75 -0.51 14.48
C ILE A 90 4.34 0.91 14.92
N GLY A 91 3.11 1.11 15.40
CA GLY A 91 2.57 2.43 15.73
C GLY A 91 2.04 3.20 14.51
N MET A 92 1.35 2.49 13.61
CA MET A 92 0.60 3.07 12.49
C MET A 92 -0.67 3.78 12.98
N ASP A 93 -0.99 4.95 12.44
CA ASP A 93 -2.22 5.69 12.73
C ASP A 93 -3.42 5.19 11.90
N ALA A 94 -3.16 4.56 10.75
CA ALA A 94 -4.19 4.22 9.77
C ALA A 94 -3.90 2.95 8.95
N TYR A 95 -4.97 2.31 8.49
CA TYR A 95 -4.89 1.20 7.53
C TYR A 95 -5.77 1.48 6.31
N ARG A 96 -5.15 1.47 5.13
CA ARG A 96 -5.86 1.47 3.86
C ARG A 96 -6.03 0.03 3.38
N PHE A 97 -7.26 -0.37 3.11
CA PHE A 97 -7.60 -1.65 2.48
C PHE A 97 -8.64 -1.41 1.37
N SER A 98 -8.90 -2.41 0.54
CA SER A 98 -10.07 -2.39 -0.36
C SER A 98 -11.13 -3.40 0.04
N ILE A 99 -12.38 -3.08 -0.30
CA ILE A 99 -13.50 -4.02 -0.21
C ILE A 99 -13.55 -4.83 -1.51
N SER A 100 -13.59 -6.16 -1.42
CA SER A 100 -13.82 -6.99 -2.59
C SER A 100 -15.27 -6.91 -3.02
N TRP A 101 -15.51 -6.29 -4.18
CA TRP A 101 -16.87 -6.14 -4.73
C TRP A 101 -17.57 -7.49 -4.83
N SER A 102 -16.88 -8.53 -5.31
CA SER A 102 -17.45 -9.87 -5.45
C SER A 102 -17.74 -10.58 -4.12
N ARG A 103 -17.17 -10.12 -3.00
CA ARG A 103 -17.52 -10.59 -1.65
C ARG A 103 -18.79 -9.92 -1.12
N ILE A 104 -19.12 -8.69 -1.56
CA ILE A 104 -20.37 -7.97 -1.20
C ILE A 104 -21.53 -8.32 -2.15
N PHE A 105 -21.28 -8.33 -3.45
CA PHE A 105 -22.23 -8.67 -4.51
C PHE A 105 -21.62 -9.77 -5.41
N PRO A 106 -21.93 -11.05 -5.18
CA PRO A 106 -21.36 -12.15 -5.96
C PRO A 106 -21.67 -12.06 -7.47
N GLU A 107 -22.89 -11.65 -7.81
CA GLU A 107 -23.35 -11.38 -9.18
C GLU A 107 -23.02 -9.94 -9.65
N GLY A 108 -22.08 -9.28 -8.96
CA GLY A 108 -21.68 -7.88 -9.11
C GLY A 108 -22.77 -6.83 -8.86
N SER A 109 -24.03 -7.26 -8.70
CA SER A 109 -25.21 -6.42 -8.56
C SER A 109 -26.35 -7.21 -7.89
N GLY A 110 -27.39 -6.52 -7.46
CA GLY A 110 -28.60 -7.16 -6.94
C GLY A 110 -28.48 -7.56 -5.46
N LYS A 111 -28.50 -8.86 -5.17
CA LYS A 111 -28.56 -9.38 -3.79
C LYS A 111 -27.20 -9.23 -3.09
N ILE A 112 -27.19 -8.58 -1.92
CA ILE A 112 -26.02 -8.54 -1.05
C ILE A 112 -25.71 -9.92 -0.43
N ASN A 113 -24.44 -10.18 -0.21
CA ASN A 113 -23.94 -11.24 0.63
C ASN A 113 -23.67 -10.71 2.05
N GLN A 114 -24.47 -11.16 3.03
CA GLN A 114 -24.37 -10.67 4.40
C GLN A 114 -23.05 -11.08 5.08
N ALA A 115 -22.54 -12.29 4.83
CA ALA A 115 -21.30 -12.74 5.45
C ALA A 115 -20.08 -11.90 4.99
N GLY A 116 -20.07 -11.46 3.72
CA GLY A 116 -19.11 -10.50 3.20
C GLY A 116 -19.19 -9.12 3.88
N ILE A 117 -20.41 -8.61 4.12
CA ILE A 117 -20.63 -7.38 4.92
C ILE A 117 -20.10 -7.57 6.35
N ASP A 118 -20.40 -8.72 6.97
CA ASP A 118 -20.01 -9.02 8.35
C ASP A 118 -18.49 -9.18 8.51
N HIS A 119 -17.78 -9.67 7.49
CA HIS A 119 -16.31 -9.68 7.46
C HIS A 119 -15.73 -8.26 7.54
N TYR A 120 -16.12 -7.35 6.64
CA TYR A 120 -15.59 -5.98 6.67
C TYR A 120 -16.04 -5.20 7.91
N ASN A 121 -17.23 -5.49 8.46
CA ASN A 121 -17.64 -4.96 9.76
C ASN A 121 -16.70 -5.42 10.90
N LYS A 122 -16.30 -6.70 10.95
CA LYS A 122 -15.32 -7.20 11.94
C LYS A 122 -13.97 -6.51 11.77
N LEU A 123 -13.44 -6.44 10.54
CA LEU A 123 -12.18 -5.76 10.20
C LEU A 123 -12.19 -4.29 10.65
N ILE A 124 -13.22 -3.53 10.28
CA ILE A 124 -13.38 -2.11 10.63
C ILE A 124 -13.48 -1.93 12.15
N ASN A 125 -14.27 -2.77 12.84
CA ASN A 125 -14.41 -2.68 14.29
C ASN A 125 -13.11 -3.02 15.03
N ALA A 126 -12.33 -4.01 14.55
CA ALA A 126 -11.04 -4.37 15.14
C ALA A 126 -9.98 -3.26 14.94
N LEU A 127 -9.95 -2.62 13.78
CA LEU A 127 -9.10 -1.45 13.50
C LEU A 127 -9.43 -0.29 14.46
N LEU A 128 -10.70 0.08 14.53
CA LEU A 128 -11.18 1.17 15.41
C LEU A 128 -10.96 0.86 16.90
N ALA A 129 -11.09 -0.40 17.33
CA ALA A 129 -10.81 -0.83 18.70
C ALA A 129 -9.32 -0.71 19.09
N LYS A 130 -8.41 -0.65 18.10
CA LYS A 130 -6.97 -0.37 18.28
C LYS A 130 -6.60 1.09 18.01
N GLY A 131 -7.58 1.95 17.70
CA GLY A 131 -7.35 3.35 17.35
C GLY A 131 -6.77 3.57 15.94
N ILE A 132 -6.71 2.52 15.12
CA ILE A 132 -6.19 2.58 13.75
C ILE A 132 -7.33 3.02 12.82
N GLN A 133 -7.16 4.15 12.15
CA GLN A 133 -8.19 4.71 11.28
C GLN A 133 -8.32 3.92 9.97
N PRO A 134 -9.50 3.33 9.64
CA PRO A 134 -9.73 2.71 8.33
C PRO A 134 -9.81 3.76 7.21
N TYR A 135 -9.14 3.48 6.09
CA TYR A 135 -9.17 4.22 4.82
C TYR A 135 -9.66 3.28 3.70
N VAL A 136 -10.96 3.29 3.43
CA VAL A 136 -11.59 2.27 2.57
C VAL A 136 -11.49 2.61 1.08
N THR A 137 -10.92 1.70 0.29
CA THR A 137 -10.91 1.76 -1.18
C THR A 137 -12.06 0.90 -1.73
N LEU A 138 -13.03 1.49 -2.41
CA LEU A 138 -14.25 0.77 -2.85
C LEU A 138 -14.05 -0.17 -4.04
N TYR A 139 -12.92 -0.07 -4.75
CA TYR A 139 -12.56 -0.94 -5.87
C TYR A 139 -11.03 -0.97 -6.05
N HIS A 140 -10.41 -2.15 -6.05
CA HIS A 140 -8.98 -2.32 -6.35
C HIS A 140 -8.79 -3.49 -7.31
N TRP A 141 -9.23 -3.25 -8.55
CA TRP A 141 -9.04 -4.10 -9.73
C TRP A 141 -9.74 -5.48 -9.74
N ASP A 142 -10.39 -5.87 -8.65
CA ASP A 142 -11.09 -7.16 -8.46
C ASP A 142 -12.56 -7.14 -8.91
N LEU A 143 -12.81 -6.76 -10.18
CA LEU A 143 -14.15 -6.74 -10.77
C LEU A 143 -14.82 -8.12 -10.68
N PRO A 144 -16.09 -8.25 -10.26
CA PRO A 144 -16.81 -9.52 -10.30
C PRO A 144 -16.87 -10.11 -11.72
N GLN A 145 -16.48 -11.37 -11.89
CA GLN A 145 -16.44 -12.07 -13.19
C GLN A 145 -17.83 -12.08 -13.86
N SER A 146 -18.89 -12.13 -13.06
CA SER A 146 -20.29 -12.01 -13.47
C SER A 146 -20.62 -10.72 -14.25
N LEU A 147 -19.83 -9.65 -14.13
CA LEU A 147 -19.96 -8.42 -14.95
C LEU A 147 -19.11 -8.48 -16.22
N GLU A 148 -17.98 -9.19 -16.19
CA GLU A 148 -17.15 -9.47 -17.36
C GLU A 148 -17.86 -10.43 -18.33
N ASP A 149 -18.43 -11.54 -17.84
CA ASP A 149 -19.18 -12.49 -18.66
C ASP A 149 -20.46 -11.88 -19.26
N LYS A 150 -21.17 -11.07 -18.47
CA LYS A 150 -22.47 -10.51 -18.85
C LYS A 150 -22.36 -9.37 -19.86
N TYR A 151 -21.32 -8.53 -19.78
CA TYR A 151 -21.15 -7.39 -20.70
C TYR A 151 -19.71 -6.90 -20.90
N LYS A 152 -18.67 -7.70 -20.66
CA LYS A 152 -17.24 -7.35 -20.81
C LYS A 152 -16.73 -6.26 -19.87
N GLY A 153 -17.32 -6.17 -18.67
CA GLY A 153 -16.79 -5.37 -17.57
C GLY A 153 -16.40 -3.96 -18.01
N TRP A 154 -15.17 -3.54 -17.69
CA TRP A 154 -14.63 -2.21 -17.98
C TRP A 154 -14.52 -1.83 -19.47
N LEU A 155 -14.78 -2.74 -20.40
CA LEU A 155 -14.69 -2.51 -21.86
C LEU A 155 -16.03 -2.13 -22.51
N SER A 156 -17.13 -2.04 -21.75
CA SER A 156 -18.47 -1.76 -22.26
C SER A 156 -19.06 -0.51 -21.64
N PRO A 157 -19.78 0.35 -22.39
CA PRO A 157 -20.44 1.54 -21.83
C PRO A 157 -21.54 1.22 -20.80
N LEU A 158 -21.87 -0.06 -20.58
CA LEU A 158 -22.74 -0.53 -19.50
C LEU A 158 -22.03 -0.61 -18.12
N ILE A 159 -20.72 -0.34 -18.05
CA ILE A 159 -19.96 -0.28 -16.79
C ILE A 159 -19.93 1.15 -16.20
N ILE A 160 -19.14 2.05 -16.79
CA ILE A 160 -18.83 3.45 -16.45
C ILE A 160 -18.31 4.12 -17.75
N VAL A 161 -18.28 5.46 -17.82
CA VAL A 161 -17.79 6.26 -18.96
C VAL A 161 -16.34 6.77 -18.74
N ALA A 162 -15.41 6.33 -19.60
CA ALA A 162 -14.09 6.96 -19.95
C ALA A 162 -13.06 7.25 -18.82
N ASP A 163 -11.73 7.37 -19.02
CA ASP A 163 -10.74 7.06 -20.09
C ASP A 163 -9.32 7.11 -19.45
N ILE A 164 -8.21 6.85 -20.20
CA ILE A 164 -6.82 7.45 -20.09
C ILE A 164 -5.68 6.53 -20.64
N TYR A 165 -4.60 7.14 -21.18
CA TYR A 165 -3.34 6.51 -21.64
C TYR A 165 -2.12 6.81 -20.71
N LYS A 166 -1.05 5.99 -20.75
CA LYS A 166 0.18 6.11 -19.91
C LYS A 166 1.43 5.40 -20.49
N GLN A 167 2.63 5.79 -20.02
CA GLN A 167 3.93 5.06 -19.91
C GLN A 167 5.00 6.11 -19.46
N ASN A 168 6.19 5.86 -18.87
CA ASN A 168 6.93 4.69 -18.33
C ASN A 168 7.54 5.15 -16.95
N TYR A 169 8.75 4.92 -16.39
CA TYR A 169 10.05 4.22 -16.67
C TYR A 169 10.83 3.88 -15.22
N LYS A 170 11.62 1.95 -14.15
CA LYS A 170 11.58 0.43 -13.92
C LYS A 170 12.36 0.13 -12.61
N ALA A 171 12.06 -0.98 -11.91
CA ALA A 171 12.74 -1.50 -10.72
C ALA A 171 12.89 -3.03 -10.85
N ASN A 172 12.78 -3.82 -9.77
CA ASN A 172 12.65 -5.28 -9.91
C ASN A 172 11.31 -5.60 -10.59
N SER A 173 10.21 -5.05 -10.04
CA SER A 173 8.96 -4.93 -10.76
C SER A 173 9.13 -4.11 -12.05
N LEU A 174 8.66 -4.65 -13.17
CA LEU A 174 8.85 -4.10 -14.53
C LEU A 174 8.12 -2.77 -14.82
N TRP A 175 7.65 -2.04 -13.80
CA TRP A 175 6.79 -0.85 -13.92
C TRP A 175 7.06 0.26 -12.88
N LEU A 176 7.72 -0.04 -11.76
CA LEU A 176 7.93 0.85 -10.62
C LEU A 176 9.28 1.56 -10.73
N TYR A 177 9.45 2.84 -10.38
CA TYR A 177 10.78 3.47 -10.41
C TYR A 177 11.15 4.14 -9.08
N ILE A 178 12.45 4.14 -8.76
CA ILE A 178 13.01 4.80 -7.58
C ILE A 178 13.40 6.23 -7.97
N VAL A 179 12.49 7.20 -7.76
CA VAL A 179 12.68 8.61 -8.12
C VAL A 179 12.21 9.51 -6.96
N PRO A 180 12.93 9.58 -5.82
CA PRO A 180 12.47 10.30 -4.62
C PRO A 180 12.17 11.79 -4.88
N HIS A 181 13.04 12.48 -5.62
CA HIS A 181 12.82 13.88 -6.01
C HIS A 181 11.55 14.08 -6.85
N GLY A 182 11.08 13.02 -7.54
CA GLY A 182 9.85 13.03 -8.32
C GLY A 182 8.60 13.27 -7.48
N ILE A 183 8.55 12.82 -6.21
CA ILE A 183 7.40 13.09 -5.33
C ILE A 183 7.30 14.58 -4.99
N ARG A 184 8.44 15.20 -4.65
CA ARG A 184 8.54 16.65 -4.37
C ARG A 184 8.21 17.48 -5.61
N SER A 185 8.70 17.11 -6.79
CA SER A 185 8.34 17.76 -8.07
C SER A 185 6.85 17.62 -8.39
N THR A 186 6.26 16.43 -8.19
CA THR A 186 4.84 16.17 -8.42
C THR A 186 3.96 16.98 -7.46
N MET A 187 4.33 17.07 -6.18
CA MET A 187 3.62 17.89 -5.20
C MET A 187 3.68 19.38 -5.54
N ASN A 188 4.82 19.89 -6.02
CA ASN A 188 4.91 21.27 -6.51
C ASN A 188 4.00 21.52 -7.71
N TYR A 189 3.95 20.60 -8.69
CA TYR A 189 3.02 20.70 -9.81
C TYR A 189 1.57 20.71 -9.33
N ILE A 190 1.17 19.77 -8.46
CA ILE A 190 -0.19 19.69 -7.92
C ILE A 190 -0.58 20.99 -7.19
N LYS A 191 0.33 21.52 -6.36
CA LYS A 191 0.16 22.80 -5.66
C LYS A 191 -0.11 23.95 -6.64
N GLN A 192 0.76 24.13 -7.63
CA GLN A 192 0.68 25.24 -8.60
C GLN A 192 -0.50 25.10 -9.57
N LYS A 193 -0.82 23.87 -10.00
CA LYS A 193 -1.82 23.59 -11.04
C LYS A 193 -3.25 23.50 -10.51
N TYR A 194 -3.43 23.00 -9.28
CA TYR A 194 -4.75 22.69 -8.70
C TYR A 194 -5.05 23.41 -7.38
N GLY A 195 -4.23 24.38 -6.97
CA GLY A 195 -4.54 25.26 -5.82
C GLY A 195 -4.23 24.67 -4.44
N ASN A 196 -3.14 23.90 -4.32
CA ASN A 196 -2.69 23.23 -3.09
C ASN A 196 -3.76 22.38 -2.37
N PRO A 197 -4.44 21.45 -3.09
CA PRO A 197 -5.44 20.58 -2.49
C PRO A 197 -4.83 19.69 -1.40
N LEU A 198 -5.67 19.23 -0.46
CA LEU A 198 -5.24 18.25 0.54
C LEU A 198 -4.87 16.95 -0.17
N THR A 199 -3.64 16.50 0.02
CA THR A 199 -3.08 15.29 -0.61
C THR A 199 -2.68 14.26 0.44
N ILE A 200 -2.89 12.99 0.11
CA ILE A 200 -2.42 11.83 0.87
C ILE A 200 -1.69 10.92 -0.10
N ILE A 201 -0.50 10.43 0.28
CA ILE A 201 0.24 9.45 -0.52
C ILE A 201 -0.31 8.07 -0.14
N THR A 202 -1.26 7.54 -0.91
CA THR A 202 -2.07 6.36 -0.55
C THR A 202 -1.39 5.00 -0.78
N GLU A 203 -0.32 4.97 -1.57
CA GLU A 203 0.58 3.83 -1.79
C GLU A 203 1.98 4.36 -2.12
N ASN A 204 3.01 3.87 -1.42
CA ASN A 204 4.42 4.05 -1.82
C ASN A 204 5.30 2.94 -1.22
N GLY A 205 6.19 2.35 -2.03
CA GLY A 205 7.06 1.25 -1.60
C GLY A 205 7.82 0.61 -2.75
N MET A 206 8.57 -0.46 -2.45
CA MET A 206 9.42 -1.16 -3.41
C MET A 206 9.54 -2.66 -3.17
N ASP A 207 9.80 -3.41 -4.24
CA ASP A 207 9.96 -4.86 -4.19
C ASP A 207 11.43 -5.33 -4.17
N ASP A 208 11.60 -6.45 -3.49
CA ASP A 208 12.73 -7.36 -3.64
C ASP A 208 12.23 -8.70 -4.22
N PRO A 209 13.08 -9.45 -4.94
CA PRO A 209 12.69 -10.74 -5.50
C PRO A 209 12.53 -11.81 -4.41
N ASN A 210 11.53 -12.67 -4.54
CA ASN A 210 11.35 -13.88 -3.72
C ASN A 210 12.31 -14.99 -4.19
N ASP A 211 13.62 -14.77 -4.03
CA ASP A 211 14.65 -15.70 -4.47
C ASP A 211 14.80 -16.88 -3.47
N PRO A 212 14.50 -18.13 -3.86
CA PRO A 212 14.58 -19.29 -2.97
C PRO A 212 16.01 -19.67 -2.57
N ARG A 213 17.04 -18.97 -3.07
CA ARG A 213 18.45 -19.13 -2.68
C ARG A 213 18.83 -18.25 -1.48
N ILE A 214 18.01 -17.27 -1.12
CA ILE A 214 18.24 -16.37 0.01
C ILE A 214 17.60 -16.98 1.27
N SER A 215 18.34 -17.00 2.39
CA SER A 215 17.78 -17.47 3.67
C SER A 215 16.76 -16.47 4.22
N ILE A 216 15.78 -16.91 5.02
CA ILE A 216 14.82 -15.98 5.65
C ILE A 216 15.60 -14.92 6.45
N THR A 217 16.59 -15.35 7.25
CA THR A 217 17.48 -14.48 8.03
C THR A 217 18.19 -13.40 7.20
N ASP A 218 18.41 -13.61 5.91
CA ASP A 218 19.00 -12.61 5.00
C ASP A 218 17.92 -11.81 4.25
N ALA A 219 16.77 -12.39 3.96
CA ALA A 219 15.61 -11.71 3.38
C ALA A 219 14.95 -10.70 4.34
N LEU A 220 15.20 -10.81 5.65
CA LEU A 220 14.80 -9.81 6.65
C LEU A 220 15.70 -8.56 6.66
N LYS A 221 16.91 -8.60 6.06
CA LYS A 221 17.91 -7.52 6.11
C LYS A 221 17.71 -6.51 4.98
N ASP A 222 16.52 -5.93 4.90
CA ASP A 222 16.05 -5.16 3.75
C ASP A 222 16.45 -3.67 3.74
N GLU A 223 17.74 -3.39 3.97
CA GLU A 223 18.34 -2.04 4.02
C GLU A 223 18.00 -1.16 2.79
N LYS A 224 17.77 -1.78 1.63
CA LYS A 224 17.32 -1.13 0.39
C LYS A 224 15.91 -0.54 0.53
N ARG A 225 14.98 -1.23 1.22
CA ARG A 225 13.62 -0.77 1.53
C ARG A 225 13.65 0.35 2.57
N ILE A 226 14.47 0.22 3.62
CA ILE A 226 14.73 1.30 4.59
C ILE A 226 15.18 2.57 3.86
N ARG A 227 16.19 2.45 2.98
CA ARG A 227 16.69 3.60 2.21
C ARG A 227 15.64 4.19 1.29
N TYR A 228 14.87 3.36 0.58
CA TYR A 228 13.77 3.83 -0.26
C TYR A 228 12.77 4.67 0.53
N HIS A 229 12.24 4.17 1.66
CA HIS A 229 11.27 4.91 2.45
C HIS A 229 11.88 6.16 3.10
N SER A 230 13.12 6.10 3.56
CA SER A 230 13.85 7.27 4.09
C SER A 230 14.00 8.37 3.05
N ASP A 231 14.51 8.05 1.85
CA ASP A 231 14.70 9.02 0.76
C ASP A 231 13.37 9.64 0.32
N TYR A 232 12.30 8.85 0.19
CA TYR A 232 10.96 9.34 -0.17
C TYR A 232 10.32 10.18 0.94
N LEU A 233 10.44 9.80 2.21
CA LEU A 233 9.90 10.56 3.34
C LEU A 233 10.65 11.89 3.54
N ILE A 234 11.97 11.94 3.37
CA ILE A 234 12.75 13.19 3.39
C ILE A 234 12.31 14.12 2.24
N ASN A 235 12.14 13.60 1.02
CA ASN A 235 11.65 14.41 -0.11
C ASN A 235 10.21 14.89 0.09
N LEU A 236 9.35 14.07 0.69
CA LEU A 236 7.98 14.45 1.04
C LEU A 236 7.96 15.53 2.13
N LEU A 237 8.81 15.38 3.15
CA LEU A 237 8.98 16.34 4.25
C LEU A 237 9.43 17.71 3.73
N GLY A 238 10.43 17.75 2.84
CA GLY A 238 10.86 19.00 2.18
C GLY A 238 9.73 19.62 1.33
N SER A 239 8.92 18.79 0.66
CA SER A 239 7.74 19.29 -0.06
C SER A 239 6.70 19.94 0.87
N ILE A 240 6.63 19.53 2.14
CA ILE A 240 5.70 20.06 3.14
C ILE A 240 6.26 21.34 3.78
N ILE A 241 7.51 21.29 4.27
CA ILE A 241 8.11 22.36 5.08
C ILE A 241 8.70 23.48 4.22
N GLU A 242 9.52 23.14 3.22
CA GLU A 242 10.21 24.13 2.39
C GLU A 242 9.27 24.65 1.29
N ASP A 243 8.53 23.75 0.64
CA ASP A 243 7.68 24.12 -0.49
C ASP A 243 6.22 24.46 -0.08
N GLY A 244 5.79 24.14 1.14
CA GLY A 244 4.42 24.44 1.61
C GLY A 244 3.31 23.60 0.96
N CYS A 245 3.59 22.38 0.48
CA CYS A 245 2.60 21.51 -0.14
C CYS A 245 1.69 20.85 0.92
N ASN A 246 0.38 20.82 0.65
CA ASN A 246 -0.66 20.41 1.60
C ASN A 246 -0.81 18.87 1.71
N VAL A 247 0.27 18.16 2.06
CA VAL A 247 0.23 16.71 2.32
C VAL A 247 -0.16 16.43 3.77
N LYS A 248 -1.03 15.43 3.98
CA LYS A 248 -1.56 15.04 5.30
C LYS A 248 -1.38 13.57 5.68
N GLY A 249 -0.83 12.73 4.81
CA GLY A 249 -0.47 11.37 5.20
C GLY A 249 0.33 10.60 4.16
N TYR A 250 0.91 9.49 4.61
CA TYR A 250 1.74 8.58 3.83
C TYR A 250 1.44 7.12 4.22
N PHE A 251 1.14 6.31 3.21
CA PHE A 251 0.76 4.91 3.35
C PHE A 251 1.79 4.01 2.65
N VAL A 252 2.47 3.18 3.44
CA VAL A 252 3.43 2.18 2.96
C VAL A 252 2.70 1.12 2.12
N TRP A 253 3.18 0.87 0.89
CA TRP A 253 2.90 -0.38 0.18
C TRP A 253 4.07 -1.35 0.39
N SER A 254 3.95 -2.37 1.24
CA SER A 254 2.76 -2.74 2.01
C SER A 254 3.14 -3.34 3.38
N LEU A 255 2.16 -3.75 4.19
CA LEU A 255 2.46 -4.35 5.50
C LEU A 255 3.14 -5.70 5.34
N LEU A 256 2.61 -6.56 4.46
CA LEU A 256 2.96 -7.96 4.29
C LEU A 256 3.42 -8.23 2.85
N ASP A 257 4.40 -9.12 2.70
CA ASP A 257 4.65 -9.77 1.40
C ASP A 257 3.39 -10.52 0.99
N ASN A 258 2.91 -10.26 -0.23
CA ASN A 258 1.57 -10.62 -0.68
C ASN A 258 1.58 -11.13 -2.13
N TRP A 259 0.40 -11.36 -2.73
CA TRP A 259 0.30 -11.80 -4.13
C TRP A 259 0.27 -10.59 -5.08
N GLU A 260 1.38 -10.33 -5.78
CA GLU A 260 1.60 -9.12 -6.58
C GLU A 260 1.17 -9.28 -8.05
N TRP A 261 -0.13 -9.54 -8.23
CA TRP A 261 -0.80 -9.60 -9.55
C TRP A 261 -0.11 -10.59 -10.51
N GLN A 262 0.31 -10.13 -11.70
CA GLN A 262 0.99 -10.99 -12.68
C GLN A 262 2.34 -11.52 -12.20
N ALA A 263 2.99 -10.90 -11.20
CA ALA A 263 4.21 -11.42 -10.60
C ALA A 263 3.92 -12.59 -9.62
N GLY A 264 2.67 -12.79 -9.21
CA GLY A 264 2.32 -13.79 -8.20
C GLY A 264 3.09 -13.56 -6.90
N TYR A 265 3.69 -14.60 -6.35
CA TYR A 265 4.54 -14.48 -5.17
C TYR A 265 6.01 -14.21 -5.51
N THR A 266 6.38 -13.83 -6.74
CA THR A 266 7.81 -13.60 -7.10
C THR A 266 8.37 -12.25 -6.61
N SER A 267 7.51 -11.30 -6.23
CA SER A 267 7.90 -9.99 -5.67
C SER A 267 7.46 -9.87 -4.21
N ARG A 268 8.29 -9.22 -3.40
CA ARG A 268 8.10 -9.01 -1.95
C ARG A 268 8.17 -7.53 -1.62
N PHE A 269 7.03 -6.91 -1.33
CA PHE A 269 6.90 -5.48 -0.99
C PHE A 269 6.82 -5.19 0.52
N GLY A 270 6.48 -6.17 1.34
CA GLY A 270 6.04 -5.97 2.72
C GLY A 270 7.13 -5.48 3.68
N LEU A 271 6.72 -4.83 4.77
CA LEU A 271 7.54 -4.64 5.97
C LEU A 271 7.73 -5.95 6.75
N TYR A 272 6.77 -6.87 6.66
CA TYR A 272 6.87 -8.25 7.16
C TYR A 272 7.06 -9.24 6.01
N PHE A 273 7.98 -10.18 6.21
CA PHE A 273 8.13 -11.36 5.38
C PHE A 273 7.03 -12.37 5.73
N ILE A 274 6.28 -12.81 4.73
CA ILE A 274 5.38 -13.97 4.85
C ILE A 274 6.12 -15.23 4.39
N ASP A 275 6.16 -16.23 5.26
CA ASP A 275 6.62 -17.56 4.90
C ASP A 275 5.47 -18.38 4.28
N TYR A 276 5.44 -18.42 2.95
CA TYR A 276 4.49 -19.20 2.16
C TYR A 276 4.64 -20.74 2.31
N LYS A 277 5.58 -21.22 3.13
CA LYS A 277 5.81 -22.65 3.42
C LYS A 277 5.56 -22.99 4.90
N ASP A 278 5.82 -22.06 5.83
CA ASP A 278 5.53 -22.19 7.27
C ASP A 278 4.22 -21.47 7.65
N ASN A 279 3.08 -22.03 7.23
CA ASN A 279 1.72 -21.59 7.61
C ASN A 279 1.48 -20.07 7.51
N LEU A 280 2.03 -19.40 6.49
CA LEU A 280 1.88 -17.95 6.24
C LEU A 280 2.35 -17.07 7.42
N LYS A 281 3.30 -17.56 8.21
CA LYS A 281 3.79 -16.87 9.39
C LYS A 281 4.47 -15.55 9.05
N ARG A 282 4.14 -14.52 9.82
CA ARG A 282 4.67 -13.16 9.73
C ARG A 282 6.03 -13.07 10.45
N TYR A 283 7.04 -12.49 9.80
CA TYR A 283 8.34 -12.18 10.39
C TYR A 283 8.71 -10.72 10.08
N PRO A 284 9.06 -9.87 11.08
CA PRO A 284 9.45 -8.49 10.82
C PRO A 284 10.76 -8.43 10.03
N LYS A 285 10.82 -7.60 9.00
CA LYS A 285 12.09 -7.21 8.35
C LYS A 285 12.68 -6.00 9.09
N HIS A 286 13.95 -5.67 8.85
CA HIS A 286 14.59 -4.47 9.41
C HIS A 286 13.79 -3.18 9.08
N SER A 287 13.09 -3.13 7.94
CA SER A 287 12.20 -2.02 7.59
C SER A 287 10.99 -1.87 8.52
N ALA A 288 10.43 -2.96 9.08
CA ALA A 288 9.40 -2.88 10.12
C ALA A 288 9.95 -2.26 11.41
N GLU A 289 11.13 -2.72 11.86
CA GLU A 289 11.82 -2.22 13.06
C GLU A 289 12.23 -0.74 12.89
N TRP A 290 12.66 -0.34 11.69
CA TRP A 290 12.96 1.06 11.35
C TRP A 290 11.69 1.92 11.38
N PHE A 291 10.58 1.44 10.82
CA PHE A 291 9.30 2.15 10.91
C PHE A 291 8.81 2.27 12.35
N GLU A 292 8.89 1.21 13.16
CA GLU A 292 8.58 1.27 14.59
C GLU A 292 9.42 2.35 15.29
N LYS A 293 10.74 2.36 15.05
CA LYS A 293 11.65 3.35 15.65
C LYS A 293 11.25 4.79 15.29
N ILE A 294 11.02 5.11 14.02
CA ILE A 294 10.69 6.50 13.64
C ILE A 294 9.28 6.91 14.08
N LEU A 295 8.32 5.97 14.16
CA LEU A 295 6.93 6.24 14.51
C LEU A 295 6.66 6.27 16.02
N LYS A 296 7.38 5.48 16.82
CA LYS A 296 7.29 5.46 18.30
C LYS A 296 8.31 6.36 19.00
N SER A 297 9.36 6.81 18.32
CA SER A 297 10.38 7.67 18.97
C SER A 297 9.74 8.89 19.63
N THR A 298 10.03 9.08 20.92
CA THR A 298 9.76 10.31 21.66
C THR A 298 11.04 11.13 21.66
N GLY A 299 11.02 12.30 21.02
CA GLY A 299 12.09 13.31 21.14
C GLY A 299 12.07 14.00 22.51
#